data_AF-A0A2V6LHT8-F1
#
_entry.id   AF-A0A2V6LHT8-F1
#
_cell.length_a   1.000
_cell.length_b   1.000
_cell.length_c   1.000
_cell.angle_alpha   90.00
_cell.angle_beta   90.00
_cell.angle_gamma   90.00
#
_symmetry.space_group_name_H-M   'P 1'
#
loop_
_entity.id
_entity.type
_entity.pdbx_description
1 polymer ?
#
loop_
_entity_poly.entity_id
_entity_poly.type
_entity_poly.pdbx_seq_one_letter_code
_entity_poly.pdbx_strand_id
1 'polypeptide(L)'
;MRCKLSIPGSFAALLVTLSLCPWTVITTYSSVLAGEESHPDVWLSDSADSGDSAGGNALKSESALGERLVNELMNALLIKDEQARVEAVIPLVHKSLLNASGTDLDPSVKAYSFRRASNAVRLYKIPVKITRVARGGDTTVGFGNTAEAGRRDRFFVAKREGVAGLPAPIHVFFPADGGEPKILNMGSL
;
A
#
# COMPACT_ATOMS: atom_id res chain seq x y z
N MET A 1 -14.11 -63.36 -12.23
CA MET A 1 -15.54 -62.96 -12.16
C MET A 1 -15.64 -61.50 -12.58
N ARG A 2 -16.52 -61.22 -13.54
CA ARG A 2 -16.79 -59.91 -14.15
C ARG A 2 -17.76 -59.09 -13.28
N CYS A 3 -17.66 -57.76 -13.33
CA CYS A 3 -18.71 -56.71 -13.30
C CYS A 3 -18.04 -55.38 -12.88
N LYS A 4 -17.66 -54.44 -13.76
CA LYS A 4 -18.44 -53.44 -14.53
C LYS A 4 -19.44 -52.60 -13.70
N LEU A 5 -19.10 -51.33 -13.51
CA LEU A 5 -19.97 -50.13 -13.39
C LEU A 5 -19.00 -48.93 -13.53
N SER A 6 -18.91 -48.10 -14.59
CA SER A 6 -19.82 -47.54 -15.60
C SER A 6 -20.92 -46.64 -15.04
N ILE A 7 -20.60 -45.36 -14.87
CA ILE A 7 -21.58 -44.26 -14.85
C ILE A 7 -21.04 -43.12 -15.73
N PRO A 8 -21.76 -42.71 -16.78
CA PRO A 8 -21.46 -41.57 -17.65
C PRO A 8 -22.27 -40.32 -17.27
N GLY A 9 -21.82 -39.15 -17.73
CA GLY A 9 -22.57 -37.88 -17.68
C GLY A 9 -21.58 -36.71 -17.58
N SER A 10 -21.05 -36.15 -18.68
CA SER A 10 -21.74 -35.34 -19.70
C SER A 10 -22.58 -34.21 -19.09
N PHE A 11 -21.94 -33.07 -18.82
CA PHE A 11 -22.63 -31.79 -18.73
C PHE A 11 -21.99 -30.81 -19.72
N ALA A 12 -22.73 -30.69 -20.81
CA ALA A 12 -22.92 -29.56 -21.70
C ALA A 12 -22.00 -28.33 -21.51
N ALA A 13 -21.30 -28.03 -22.60
CA ALA A 13 -20.86 -26.70 -22.97
C ALA A 13 -22.01 -25.69 -22.88
N LEU A 14 -21.78 -24.56 -22.20
CA LEU A 14 -22.58 -23.36 -22.38
C LEU A 14 -21.70 -22.28 -23.01
N LEU A 15 -21.76 -22.23 -24.34
CA LEU A 15 -21.33 -21.10 -25.15
C LEU A 15 -22.24 -19.91 -24.81
N VAL A 16 -21.74 -18.95 -24.04
CA VAL A 16 -22.34 -17.62 -23.94
C VAL A 16 -21.71 -16.77 -25.03
N THR A 17 -22.40 -16.69 -26.15
CA THR A 17 -22.13 -15.75 -27.24
C THR A 17 -22.99 -14.50 -27.09
N LEU A 18 -22.47 -13.40 -27.65
CA LEU A 18 -23.10 -12.09 -27.87
C LEU A 18 -23.27 -11.16 -26.65
N SER A 19 -22.45 -10.10 -26.63
CA SER A 19 -22.98 -8.77 -26.97
C SER A 19 -21.84 -7.80 -27.25
N LEU A 20 -21.56 -7.59 -28.54
CA LEU A 20 -20.74 -6.50 -29.06
C LEU A 20 -21.63 -5.26 -29.15
N CYS A 21 -21.43 -4.29 -28.27
CA CYS A 21 -22.00 -2.94 -28.39
C CYS A 21 -20.87 -1.93 -28.62
N PRO A 22 -20.53 -1.56 -29.87
CA PRO A 22 -19.78 -0.35 -30.14
C PRO A 22 -20.76 0.81 -30.33
N TRP A 23 -21.03 1.59 -29.29
CA TRP A 23 -21.71 2.88 -29.46
C TRP A 23 -20.68 3.95 -29.80
N THR A 24 -20.35 4.01 -31.09
CA THR A 24 -19.61 5.11 -31.69
C THR A 24 -20.52 6.33 -31.76
N VAL A 25 -20.25 7.35 -30.95
CA VAL A 25 -20.85 8.68 -31.11
C VAL A 25 -19.91 9.50 -31.97
N ILE A 26 -20.32 9.74 -33.21
CA ILE A 26 -19.68 10.64 -34.17
C ILE A 26 -20.18 12.04 -33.84
N THR A 27 -19.33 12.86 -33.22
CA THR A 27 -19.55 14.31 -33.15
C THR A 27 -18.89 14.93 -34.37
N THR A 28 -19.72 15.35 -35.32
CA THR A 28 -19.34 16.30 -36.38
C THR A 28 -19.25 17.69 -35.76
N TYR A 29 -18.08 18.32 -35.84
CA TYR A 29 -17.95 19.75 -35.60
C TYR A 29 -17.54 20.44 -36.89
N SER A 30 -18.39 21.38 -37.30
CA SER A 30 -18.31 22.15 -38.52
C SER A 30 -17.09 23.07 -38.53
N SER A 31 -16.41 23.08 -39.68
CA SER A 31 -15.39 24.04 -40.08
C SER A 31 -16.03 25.38 -40.48
N VAL A 32 -15.53 26.48 -39.92
CA VAL A 32 -15.72 27.86 -40.43
C VAL A 32 -14.38 28.59 -40.41
N LEU A 33 -13.86 28.74 -41.63
CA LEU A 33 -13.13 29.83 -42.29
C LEU A 33 -12.39 30.93 -41.50
N ALA A 34 -11.13 31.08 -41.93
CA ALA A 34 -10.46 32.31 -42.40
C ALA A 34 -9.83 33.27 -41.37
N GLY A 35 -8.56 33.60 -41.63
CA GLY A 35 -7.82 34.67 -40.97
C GLY A 35 -6.32 34.50 -41.16
N GLU A 36 -5.79 35.15 -42.18
CA GLU A 36 -4.41 35.10 -42.66
C GLU A 36 -3.50 36.12 -41.93
N GLU A 37 -2.20 35.82 -41.95
CA GLU A 37 -1.03 36.73 -41.91
C GLU A 37 -0.35 37.19 -40.59
N SER A 38 0.98 37.02 -40.64
CA SER A 38 2.08 37.86 -40.11
C SER A 38 2.81 37.45 -38.81
N HIS A 39 3.87 36.65 -39.02
CA HIS A 39 5.24 36.66 -38.46
C HIS A 39 5.68 37.86 -37.55
N PRO A 40 6.82 37.77 -36.82
CA PRO A 40 7.23 36.81 -35.78
C PRO A 40 7.84 37.53 -34.54
N ASP A 41 7.62 37.06 -33.32
CA ASP A 41 8.48 37.49 -32.19
C ASP A 41 8.95 36.26 -31.41
N VAL A 42 10.15 35.84 -31.80
CA VAL A 42 10.95 34.82 -31.15
C VAL A 42 11.37 35.38 -29.80
N TRP A 43 10.60 35.06 -28.77
CA TRP A 43 11.11 35.02 -27.41
C TRP A 43 11.39 33.57 -27.05
N LEU A 44 12.61 33.18 -27.41
CA LEU A 44 13.30 32.00 -26.93
C LEU A 44 13.41 32.13 -25.40
N SER A 45 12.56 31.42 -24.69
CA SER A 45 12.80 31.03 -23.30
C SER A 45 12.37 29.59 -23.16
N ASP A 46 13.12 28.73 -23.87
CA ASP A 46 13.22 27.30 -23.55
C ASP A 46 13.84 27.19 -22.16
N SER A 47 12.98 27.26 -21.15
CA SER A 47 13.17 26.61 -19.87
C SER A 47 12.06 25.56 -19.75
N ALA A 48 12.03 24.66 -20.73
CA ALA A 48 11.36 23.39 -20.59
C ALA A 48 12.12 22.61 -19.51
N ASP A 49 11.68 22.78 -18.27
CA ASP A 49 11.97 21.86 -17.17
C ASP A 49 11.35 20.51 -17.55
N SER A 50 12.12 19.71 -18.30
CA SER A 50 11.86 18.31 -18.58
C SER A 50 12.24 17.48 -17.35
N GLY A 51 11.57 17.76 -16.23
CA GLY A 51 11.73 17.09 -14.96
C GLY A 51 10.63 16.06 -14.67
N ASP A 52 10.83 14.83 -15.15
CA ASP A 52 10.56 13.63 -14.35
C ASP A 52 9.10 13.16 -14.12
N SER A 53 8.45 12.64 -15.17
CA SER A 53 7.22 11.85 -15.03
C SER A 53 7.47 10.41 -14.50
N ALA A 54 8.73 9.97 -14.40
CA ALA A 54 9.09 8.68 -13.83
C ALA A 54 9.05 8.72 -12.30
N GLY A 55 9.53 9.80 -11.69
CA GLY A 55 9.45 10.03 -10.24
C GLY A 55 8.01 9.94 -9.72
N GLY A 56 7.07 10.66 -10.35
CA GLY A 56 5.67 10.72 -9.90
C GLY A 56 4.91 9.38 -9.89
N ASN A 57 5.28 8.43 -10.75
CA ASN A 57 4.64 7.10 -10.82
C ASN A 57 5.22 6.14 -9.76
N ALA A 58 6.53 6.16 -9.57
CA ALA A 58 7.21 5.39 -8.51
C ALA A 58 6.75 5.83 -7.10
N LEU A 59 6.53 7.13 -6.89
CA LEU A 59 5.99 7.65 -5.63
C LEU A 59 4.61 7.07 -5.30
N LYS A 60 3.74 6.95 -6.32
CA LYS A 60 2.39 6.40 -6.16
C LYS A 60 2.42 4.91 -5.91
N SER A 61 3.32 4.17 -6.58
CA SER A 61 3.45 2.72 -6.37
C SER A 61 3.98 2.38 -4.98
N GLU A 62 5.04 3.05 -4.50
CA GLU A 62 5.56 2.85 -3.14
C GLU A 62 4.53 3.20 -2.06
N SER A 63 3.77 4.28 -2.27
CA SER A 63 2.70 4.66 -1.34
C SER A 63 1.58 3.62 -1.30
N ALA A 64 1.23 3.02 -2.45
CA ALA A 64 0.27 1.93 -2.53
C ALA A 64 0.77 0.65 -1.84
N LEU A 65 2.07 0.33 -1.93
CA LEU A 65 2.68 -0.77 -1.19
C LEU A 65 2.61 -0.53 0.33
N GLY A 66 2.96 0.69 0.77
CA GLY A 66 2.86 1.06 2.18
C GLY A 66 1.43 1.00 2.71
N GLU A 67 0.44 1.44 1.93
CA GLU A 67 -0.98 1.35 2.31
C GLU A 67 -1.46 -0.11 2.42
N ARG A 68 -1.03 -1.00 1.53
CA ARG A 68 -1.31 -2.44 1.61
C ARG A 68 -0.74 -3.04 2.90
N LEU A 69 0.54 -2.79 3.17
CA LEU A 69 1.22 -3.27 4.37
C LEU A 69 0.53 -2.77 5.66
N VAL A 70 0.13 -1.50 5.69
CA VAL A 70 -0.59 -0.94 6.83
C VAL A 70 -1.98 -1.58 6.98
N ASN A 71 -2.70 -1.86 5.89
CA ASN A 71 -3.96 -2.59 5.94
C ASN A 71 -3.78 -4.00 6.51
N GLU A 72 -2.76 -4.74 6.06
CA GLU A 72 -2.43 -6.07 6.56
C GLU A 72 -2.09 -6.04 8.06
N LEU A 73 -1.29 -5.08 8.51
CA LEU A 73 -0.99 -4.88 9.93
C LEU A 73 -2.27 -4.63 10.73
N MET A 74 -3.14 -3.73 10.27
CA MET A 74 -4.36 -3.38 10.98
C MET A 74 -5.32 -4.58 11.05
N ASN A 75 -5.40 -5.40 9.99
CA ASN A 75 -6.17 -6.64 10.00
C ASN A 75 -5.58 -7.68 10.96
N ALA A 76 -4.24 -7.82 11.00
CA ALA A 76 -3.57 -8.70 11.95
C ALA A 76 -3.88 -8.28 13.39
N LEU A 77 -3.84 -6.98 13.70
CA LEU A 77 -4.13 -6.44 15.04
C LEU A 77 -5.58 -6.67 15.51
N LEU A 78 -6.52 -6.93 14.61
CA LEU A 78 -7.92 -7.23 14.95
C LEU A 78 -8.14 -8.67 15.43
N ILE A 79 -7.18 -9.56 15.25
CA ILE A 79 -7.26 -10.94 15.72
C ILE A 79 -7.42 -10.93 17.23
N LYS A 80 -8.43 -11.66 17.74
CA LYS A 80 -8.78 -11.67 19.18
C LYS A 80 -7.73 -12.39 20.01
N ASP A 81 -7.32 -13.56 19.54
CA ASP A 81 -6.29 -14.38 20.18
C ASP A 81 -4.93 -13.67 20.12
N GLU A 82 -4.25 -13.55 21.26
CA GLU A 82 -3.00 -12.80 21.33
C GLU A 82 -1.86 -13.49 20.59
N GLN A 83 -1.78 -14.81 20.71
CA GLN A 83 -0.71 -15.59 20.10
C GLN A 83 -0.82 -15.56 18.57
N ALA A 84 -2.01 -15.85 18.04
CA ALA A 84 -2.29 -15.76 16.60
C ALA A 84 -2.09 -14.33 16.06
N ARG A 85 -2.39 -13.30 16.85
CA ARG A 85 -2.16 -11.90 16.48
C ARG A 85 -0.67 -11.60 16.35
N VAL A 86 0.15 -12.07 17.30
CA VAL A 86 1.61 -11.90 17.24
C VAL A 86 2.17 -12.61 16.01
N GLU A 87 1.77 -13.85 15.78
CA GLU A 87 2.22 -14.66 14.63
C GLU A 87 1.90 -14.00 13.29
N ALA A 88 0.72 -13.37 13.16
CA ALA A 88 0.35 -12.62 11.97
C ALA A 88 1.15 -11.31 11.77
N VAL A 89 1.67 -10.72 12.86
CA VAL A 89 2.43 -9.46 12.82
C VAL A 89 3.91 -9.68 12.53
N ILE A 90 4.50 -10.80 12.97
CA ILE A 90 5.92 -11.14 12.76
C ILE A 90 6.41 -10.96 11.31
N PRO A 91 5.73 -11.44 10.26
CA PRO A 91 6.22 -11.29 8.88
C PRO A 91 6.15 -9.84 8.35
N LEU A 92 5.32 -8.99 8.96
CA LEU A 92 5.06 -7.62 8.53
C LEU A 92 6.06 -6.63 9.15
N VAL A 93 6.69 -6.99 10.28
CA VAL A 93 7.59 -6.11 11.02
C VAL A 93 9.04 -6.25 10.58
N HIS A 94 9.82 -5.19 10.78
CA HIS A 94 11.25 -5.23 10.57
C HIS A 94 11.94 -6.08 11.63
N LYS A 95 13.02 -6.78 11.24
CA LYS A 95 13.85 -7.65 12.10
C LYS A 95 14.34 -6.98 13.40
N SER A 96 14.48 -5.65 13.43
CA SER A 96 14.84 -4.90 14.63
C SER A 96 13.78 -4.87 15.73
N LEU A 97 12.53 -5.27 15.42
CA LEU A 97 11.44 -5.36 16.38
C LEU A 97 11.25 -6.76 16.94
N LEU A 98 12.00 -7.73 16.41
CA LEU A 98 11.96 -9.13 16.83
C LEU A 98 12.95 -9.35 17.98
N ASN A 99 12.73 -10.43 18.73
CA ASN A 99 13.71 -10.91 19.68
C ASN A 99 14.97 -11.44 18.95
N ALA A 100 16.03 -11.72 19.71
CA ALA A 100 17.29 -12.23 19.15
C ALA A 100 17.14 -13.54 18.35
N SER A 101 16.11 -14.34 18.64
CA SER A 101 15.80 -15.59 17.94
C SER A 101 14.93 -15.42 16.69
N GLY A 102 14.38 -14.22 16.46
CA GLY A 102 13.44 -13.94 15.37
C GLY A 102 12.08 -14.64 15.49
N THR A 103 11.76 -15.26 16.64
CA THR A 103 10.57 -16.12 16.82
C THR A 103 9.37 -15.40 17.43
N ASP A 104 9.61 -14.33 18.17
CA ASP A 104 8.59 -13.49 18.80
C ASP A 104 9.01 -12.02 18.67
N LEU A 105 8.09 -11.10 18.94
CA LEU A 105 8.40 -9.69 19.12
C LEU A 105 9.33 -9.50 20.32
N ASP A 106 10.19 -8.49 20.24
CA ASP A 106 11.00 -8.09 21.40
C ASP A 106 10.08 -7.79 22.61
N PRO A 107 10.43 -8.24 23.83
CA PRO A 107 9.57 -8.08 25.00
C PRO A 107 9.15 -6.63 25.27
N SER A 108 10.03 -5.66 24.99
CA SER A 108 9.70 -4.23 25.14
C SER A 108 8.70 -3.76 24.09
N VAL A 109 8.87 -4.19 22.84
CA VAL A 109 7.95 -3.90 21.74
C VAL A 109 6.58 -4.50 22.03
N LYS A 110 6.54 -5.74 22.54
CA LYS A 110 5.31 -6.45 22.91
C LYS A 110 4.55 -5.73 24.03
N ALA A 111 5.25 -5.38 25.11
CA ALA A 111 4.65 -4.76 26.30
C ALA A 111 4.16 -3.32 26.08
N TYR A 112 4.81 -2.56 25.20
CA TYR A 112 4.50 -1.15 24.98
C TYR A 112 3.80 -0.91 23.65
N SER A 113 4.50 -1.09 22.53
CA SER A 113 4.02 -0.70 21.20
C SER A 113 2.88 -1.59 20.71
N PHE A 114 3.06 -2.91 20.76
CA PHE A 114 2.07 -3.87 20.27
C PHE A 114 0.80 -3.87 21.12
N ARG A 115 0.93 -3.94 22.45
CA ARG A 115 -0.22 -3.87 23.37
C ARG A 115 -1.03 -2.59 23.20
N ARG A 116 -0.37 -1.45 22.96
CA ARG A 116 -1.07 -0.20 22.67
C ARG A 116 -1.81 -0.28 21.33
N ALA A 117 -1.12 -0.74 20.28
CA ALA A 117 -1.69 -0.85 18.94
C ALA A 117 -2.91 -1.79 18.89
N SER A 118 -2.84 -2.96 19.54
CA SER A 118 -3.95 -3.93 19.58
C SER A 118 -5.17 -3.41 20.32
N ASN A 119 -4.97 -2.61 21.38
CA ASN A 119 -6.07 -1.99 22.11
C ASN A 119 -6.72 -0.84 21.31
N ALA A 120 -5.90 -0.08 20.58
CA ALA A 120 -6.35 1.12 19.88
C ALA A 120 -6.86 0.89 18.45
N VAL A 121 -6.53 -0.24 17.81
CA VAL A 121 -6.89 -0.55 16.40
C VAL A 121 -8.38 -0.32 16.10
N ARG A 122 -9.26 -0.58 17.07
CA ARG A 122 -10.73 -0.44 16.96
C ARG A 122 -11.19 1.00 16.79
N LEU A 123 -10.34 1.98 17.10
CA LEU A 123 -10.61 3.42 16.97
C LEU A 123 -10.39 3.94 15.55
N TYR A 124 -9.76 3.14 14.67
CA TYR A 124 -9.37 3.51 13.32
C TYR A 124 -10.28 2.90 12.24
N LYS A 125 -10.34 3.56 11.07
CA LYS A 125 -11.12 3.06 9.93
C LYS A 125 -10.48 1.80 9.35
N ILE A 126 -11.31 0.80 9.06
CA ILE A 126 -10.94 -0.46 8.40
C ILE A 126 -11.96 -0.67 7.26
N PRO A 127 -11.56 -0.75 5.98
CA PRO A 127 -10.18 -0.63 5.48
C PRO A 127 -9.54 0.72 5.81
N VAL A 128 -8.22 0.72 5.91
CA VAL A 128 -7.43 1.87 6.33
C VAL A 128 -7.61 3.01 5.33
N LYS A 129 -7.92 4.20 5.84
CA LYS A 129 -7.87 5.43 5.06
C LYS A 129 -6.64 6.22 5.47
N ILE A 130 -5.68 6.34 4.57
CA ILE A 130 -4.49 7.18 4.77
C ILE A 130 -4.87 8.64 4.53
N THR A 131 -4.60 9.49 5.53
CA THR A 131 -4.88 10.94 5.45
C THR A 131 -3.70 11.71 4.88
N ARG A 132 -2.48 11.23 5.16
CA ARG A 132 -1.23 11.85 4.73
C ARG A 132 -0.12 10.82 4.78
N VAL A 133 0.81 10.92 3.84
CA VAL A 133 2.10 10.23 3.89
C VAL A 133 3.18 11.30 4.04
N ALA A 134 3.97 11.22 5.11
CA ALA A 134 5.11 12.10 5.29
C ALA A 134 6.38 11.29 5.04
N ARG A 135 7.04 11.58 3.91
CA ARG A 135 8.33 10.97 3.61
C ARG A 135 9.39 11.40 4.60
N GLY A 136 10.20 10.45 5.05
CA GLY A 136 11.38 10.74 5.84
C GLY A 136 12.63 10.76 4.98
N GLY A 137 13.77 10.99 5.65
CA GLY A 137 15.08 10.82 5.05
C GLY A 137 15.55 9.37 5.10
N ASP A 138 16.67 9.13 4.44
CA ASP A 138 17.39 7.88 4.51
C ASP A 138 17.92 7.66 5.94
N THR A 139 17.81 6.43 6.40
CA THR A 139 18.15 6.00 7.74
C THR A 139 18.65 4.57 7.69
N THR A 140 19.56 4.25 8.61
CA THR A 140 19.89 2.86 8.92
C THR A 140 19.04 2.42 10.10
N VAL A 141 18.40 1.26 9.98
CA VAL A 141 17.59 0.65 11.03
C VAL A 141 18.27 -0.63 11.50
N GLY A 142 18.32 -0.84 12.82
CA GLY A 142 18.94 -2.02 13.42
C GLY A 142 20.39 -1.79 13.84
N PHE A 143 21.03 -2.85 14.34
CA PHE A 143 22.41 -2.80 14.84
C PHE A 143 23.20 -4.04 14.41
N GLY A 144 24.48 -3.83 14.08
CA GLY A 144 25.37 -4.90 13.62
C GLY A 144 24.80 -5.67 12.43
N ASN A 145 24.63 -6.98 12.58
CA ASN A 145 24.14 -7.87 11.52
C ASN A 145 22.66 -7.66 11.15
N THR A 146 21.93 -6.87 11.94
CA THR A 146 20.53 -6.49 11.64
C THR A 146 20.42 -5.07 11.08
N ALA A 147 21.54 -4.39 10.83
CA ALA A 147 21.54 -3.07 10.23
C ALA A 147 21.07 -3.17 8.77
N GLU A 148 20.08 -2.35 8.41
CA GLU A 148 19.55 -2.25 7.05
C GLU A 148 19.37 -0.77 6.70
N ALA A 149 19.88 -0.37 5.54
CA ALA A 149 19.76 0.99 5.05
C ALA A 149 18.48 1.14 4.21
N GLY A 150 17.80 2.26 4.37
CA GLY A 150 16.55 2.53 3.65
C GLY A 150 15.95 3.87 4.05
N ARG A 151 14.68 4.08 3.73
CA ARG A 151 13.92 5.29 4.03
C ARG A 151 12.80 4.99 5.01
N ARG A 152 12.52 5.92 5.92
CA ARG A 152 11.41 5.81 6.88
C ARG A 152 10.28 6.77 6.52
N ASP A 153 9.15 6.23 6.09
CA ASP A 153 7.97 7.02 5.78
C ASP A 153 6.90 6.87 6.87
N ARG A 154 6.13 7.94 7.10
CA ARG A 154 5.07 7.98 8.11
C ARG A 154 3.70 8.02 7.45
N PHE A 155 2.91 6.97 7.65
CA PHE A 155 1.56 6.82 7.12
C PHE A 155 0.55 7.19 8.20
N PHE A 156 -0.21 8.27 7.98
CA PHE A 156 -1.18 8.78 8.96
C PHE A 156 -2.55 8.14 8.76
N VAL A 157 -2.94 7.26 9.67
CA VAL A 157 -4.19 6.49 9.60
C VAL A 157 -5.37 7.28 10.18
N ALA A 158 -6.46 7.38 9.42
CA ALA A 158 -7.68 8.05 9.83
C ALA A 158 -8.40 7.30 10.97
N LYS A 159 -8.87 8.05 11.95
CA LYS A 159 -9.80 7.56 12.96
C LYS A 159 -11.21 7.37 12.40
N ARG A 160 -12.02 6.54 13.07
CA ARG A 160 -13.45 6.39 12.78
C ARG A 160 -14.20 7.69 13.07
N GLU A 161 -15.34 7.85 12.42
CA GLU A 161 -16.23 8.98 12.69
C GLU A 161 -16.73 8.93 14.14
N GLY A 162 -16.80 10.10 14.77
CA GLY A 162 -17.16 10.23 16.18
C GLY A 162 -16.01 9.97 17.17
N VAL A 163 -14.83 9.51 16.73
CA VAL A 163 -13.67 9.34 17.62
C VAL A 163 -12.80 10.59 17.59
N ALA A 164 -12.60 11.22 18.75
CA ALA A 164 -11.75 12.40 18.88
C ALA A 164 -10.25 12.08 18.69
N GLY A 165 -9.52 13.08 18.20
CA GLY A 165 -8.06 13.08 18.11
C GLY A 165 -7.51 13.02 16.68
N LEU A 166 -6.19 13.24 16.58
CA LEU A 166 -5.48 13.31 15.32
C LEU A 166 -5.24 11.91 14.70
N PRO A 167 -5.06 11.83 13.38
CA PRO A 167 -4.56 10.62 12.72
C PRO A 167 -3.23 10.15 13.30
N ALA A 168 -3.08 8.84 13.51
CA ALA A 168 -1.86 8.28 14.08
C ALA A 168 -0.86 7.88 12.99
N PRO A 169 0.43 8.22 13.15
CA PRO A 169 1.47 7.79 12.22
C PRO A 169 1.91 6.34 12.50
N ILE A 170 1.85 5.51 11.47
CA ILE A 170 2.55 4.22 11.42
C ILE A 170 3.82 4.41 10.61
N HIS A 171 4.95 3.93 11.13
CA HIS A 171 6.23 4.08 10.46
C HIS A 171 6.49 2.86 9.59
N VAL A 172 6.63 3.09 8.29
CA VAL A 172 6.97 2.07 7.29
C VAL A 172 8.41 2.32 6.84
N PHE A 173 9.19 1.25 6.79
CA PHE A 173 10.56 1.26 6.31
C PHE A 173 10.58 0.71 4.88
N PHE A 174 11.18 1.47 3.97
CA PHE A 174 11.44 1.08 2.59
C PHE A 174 12.94 0.82 2.46
N PRO A 175 13.38 -0.42 2.22
CA PRO A 175 14.80 -0.71 2.14
C PRO A 175 15.42 -0.13 0.86
N ALA A 176 16.68 0.30 0.93
CA ALA A 176 17.36 0.98 -0.18
C ALA A 176 17.63 0.07 -1.39
N ASP A 177 17.62 -1.25 -1.16
CA ASP A 177 17.77 -2.27 -2.19
C ASP A 177 16.49 -2.51 -3.02
N GLY A 178 15.39 -1.82 -2.69
CA GLY A 178 14.09 -2.00 -3.33
C GLY A 178 13.34 -3.25 -2.88
N GLY A 179 13.75 -3.86 -1.75
CA GLY A 179 13.06 -4.96 -1.11
C GLY A 179 11.66 -4.60 -0.58
N GLU A 180 11.01 -5.61 0.02
CA GLU A 180 9.66 -5.47 0.55
C GLU A 180 9.62 -4.49 1.75
N PRO A 181 8.69 -3.53 1.77
CA PRO A 181 8.57 -2.60 2.90
C PRO A 181 8.16 -3.32 4.18
N LYS A 182 8.66 -2.85 5.32
CA LYS A 182 8.41 -3.45 6.63
C LYS A 182 7.93 -2.42 7.65
N ILE A 183 7.15 -2.85 8.64
CA ILE A 183 6.69 -1.99 9.73
C ILE A 183 7.82 -1.76 10.74
N LEU A 184 8.11 -0.49 11.02
CA LEU A 184 9.16 -0.08 11.93
C LEU A 184 8.62 0.41 13.28
N ASN A 185 7.42 0.98 13.31
CA ASN A 185 6.79 1.40 14.55
C ASN A 185 5.26 1.46 14.42
N MET A 186 4.58 0.89 15.40
CA MET A 186 3.12 0.86 15.53
C MET A 186 2.60 1.45 16.87
N GLY A 187 3.50 1.87 17.77
CA GLY A 187 3.15 2.31 19.13
C GLY A 187 2.51 3.71 19.24
N SER A 188 2.25 4.35 18.10
CA SER A 188 1.53 5.63 18.03
C SER A 188 0.01 5.45 17.86
N LEU A 189 -0.45 4.21 17.64
CA LEU A 189 -1.86 3.88 17.49
C LEU A 189 -2.63 4.07 18.80
#